data_AF-A0A0F9DQM7-F1
#
_entry.id   AF-A0A0F9DQM7-F1
#
_cell.length_a   1.000
_cell.length_b   1.000
_cell.length_c   1.000
_cell.angle_alpha   90.00
_cell.angle_beta   90.00
_cell.angle_gamma   90.00
#
_symmetry.space_group_name_H-M   'P 1'
#
loop_
_entity.id
_entity.type
_entity.pdbx_description
1 polymer ?
#
loop_
_entity_poly.entity_id
_entity_poly.type
_entity_poly.pdbx_seq_one_letter_code
_entity_poly.pdbx_strand_id
1 'polypeptide(L)'
;ISEHDENGGIIKFNPILETYEKIPASDTTALPNDPTFDRYQNIWFAQHTVDKLAVYDPHNQNLIEVLIPTQTSFVQFMTVDDKNNIWFAEQRGSKIGTVKITELPRSGIISIDEKGFELKYTEIVSPLISLGIIATSLFFVKSVKDKRRIDSLISS
;
A
#
# COMPACT_ATOMS: atom_id res chain seq x y z
N ILE A 1 3.20 5.37 13.17
CA ILE A 1 2.68 6.01 14.40
C ILE A 1 1.18 5.75 14.45
N SER A 2 0.57 5.58 15.62
CA SER A 2 -0.90 5.48 15.75
C SER A 2 -1.50 6.82 16.21
N GLU A 3 -2.72 7.07 15.77
CA GLU A 3 -3.56 8.19 16.19
C GLU A 3 -4.63 7.65 17.14
N HIS A 4 -4.57 8.04 18.41
CA HIS A 4 -5.42 7.52 19.48
C HIS A 4 -6.63 8.44 19.70
N ASP A 5 -7.48 8.52 18.68
CA ASP A 5 -8.65 9.40 18.66
C ASP A 5 -9.83 8.78 17.89
N GLU A 6 -10.97 9.45 17.95
CA GLU A 6 -12.13 9.09 17.13
C GLU A 6 -11.81 9.32 15.65
N ASN A 7 -12.14 8.35 14.80
CA ASN A 7 -11.69 8.22 13.42
C ASN A 7 -10.16 8.08 13.29
N GLY A 8 -9.50 7.62 14.35
CA GLY A 8 -8.07 7.36 14.38
C GLY A 8 -7.64 6.20 13.48
N GLY A 9 -6.33 6.01 13.41
CA GLY A 9 -5.73 5.05 12.52
C GLY A 9 -4.23 4.93 12.75
N ILE A 10 -3.53 4.39 11.75
CA ILE A 10 -2.08 4.45 11.70
C ILE A 10 -1.64 5.43 10.63
N ILE A 11 -0.56 6.15 10.91
CA ILE A 11 0.11 7.07 10.00
C ILE A 11 1.39 6.40 9.52
N LYS A 12 1.49 6.24 8.20
CA LYS A 12 2.67 5.79 7.47
C LYS A 12 3.38 7.00 6.90
N PHE A 13 4.69 7.08 7.15
CA PHE A 13 5.55 8.14 6.64
C PHE A 13 6.48 7.58 5.56
N ASN A 14 6.53 8.25 4.41
CA ASN A 14 7.49 7.97 3.36
C ASN A 14 8.67 8.95 3.45
N PRO A 15 9.87 8.51 3.87
CA PRO A 15 11.01 9.41 4.05
C PRO A 15 11.65 9.89 2.74
N ILE A 16 11.38 9.23 1.61
CA ILE A 16 11.93 9.63 0.31
C ILE A 16 11.09 10.75 -0.31
N LEU A 17 9.77 10.64 -0.20
CA LEU A 17 8.82 11.62 -0.75
C LEU A 17 8.42 12.69 0.28
N GLU A 18 8.79 12.51 1.54
CA GLU A 18 8.36 13.34 2.68
C GLU A 18 6.81 13.44 2.80
N THR A 19 6.11 12.36 2.43
CA THR A 19 4.64 12.30 2.46
C THR A 19 4.11 11.42 3.59
N TYR A 20 2.86 11.69 3.98
CA TYR A 20 2.13 10.93 4.98
C TYR A 20 0.89 10.29 4.36
N GLU A 21 0.59 9.07 4.78
CA GLU A 21 -0.60 8.32 4.43
C GLU A 21 -1.28 7.87 5.72
N LYS A 22 -2.56 8.20 5.88
CA LYS A 22 -3.38 7.72 7.00
C LYS A 22 -4.13 6.47 6.55
N ILE A 23 -3.96 5.38 7.29
CA ILE A 23 -4.77 4.18 7.19
C ILE A 23 -5.76 4.21 8.36
N PRO A 24 -7.05 4.54 8.13
CA PRO A 24 -8.04 4.59 9.20
C PRO A 24 -8.29 3.18 9.75
N ALA A 25 -8.60 3.10 11.04
CA ALA A 25 -9.17 1.87 11.59
C ALA A 25 -10.56 1.61 10.96
N SER A 26 -10.95 0.34 10.92
CA SER A 26 -12.27 -0.04 10.38
C SER A 26 -13.42 0.50 11.23
N ASP A 27 -13.23 0.56 12.55
CA ASP A 27 -14.16 1.18 13.49
C ASP A 27 -13.68 2.58 13.87
N THR A 28 -14.55 3.57 13.73
CA THR A 28 -14.23 4.98 14.02
C THR A 28 -14.05 5.22 15.52
N THR A 29 -14.59 4.37 16.37
CA THR A 29 -14.45 4.52 17.82
C THR A 29 -13.24 3.78 18.38
N ALA A 30 -12.51 3.02 17.55
CA ALA A 30 -11.49 2.05 17.94
C ALA A 30 -10.36 2.57 18.83
N LEU A 31 -10.02 3.86 18.74
CA LEU A 31 -8.83 4.46 19.36
C LEU A 31 -7.55 3.61 19.16
N PRO A 32 -7.02 3.51 17.93
CA PRO A 32 -5.85 2.70 17.62
C PRO A 32 -4.63 3.01 18.49
N ASN A 33 -3.91 1.96 18.92
CA ASN A 33 -2.71 2.10 19.72
C ASN A 33 -1.62 1.09 19.36
N ASP A 34 -0.38 1.43 19.70
CA ASP A 34 0.80 0.56 19.65
C ASP A 34 0.97 -0.26 18.36
N PRO A 35 1.29 0.39 17.22
CA PRO A 35 1.51 -0.33 15.98
C PRO A 35 2.84 -1.11 16.04
N THR A 36 2.80 -2.40 15.74
CA THR A 36 3.95 -3.30 15.70
C THR A 36 4.03 -4.04 14.37
N PHE A 37 5.24 -4.47 13.99
CA PHE A 37 5.48 -5.21 12.75
C PHE A 37 5.64 -6.70 13.04
N ASP A 38 5.00 -7.53 12.23
CA ASP A 38 5.35 -8.95 12.14
C ASP A 38 6.50 -9.18 11.15
N ARG A 39 7.01 -10.41 11.08
CA ARG A 39 8.11 -10.80 10.18
C ARG A 39 7.78 -10.67 8.69
N TYR A 40 6.49 -10.60 8.34
CA TYR A 40 6.00 -10.46 6.98
C TYR A 40 5.72 -8.99 6.63
N GLN A 41 6.10 -8.06 7.51
CA GLN A 41 5.87 -6.62 7.38
C GLN A 41 4.41 -6.21 7.41
N ASN A 42 3.51 -7.06 7.92
CA ASN A 42 2.17 -6.60 8.26
C ASN A 42 2.25 -5.73 9.52
N ILE A 43 1.39 -4.71 9.56
CA ILE A 43 1.30 -3.77 10.66
C ILE A 43 0.12 -4.16 11.53
N TRP A 44 0.42 -4.66 12.71
CA TRP A 44 -0.57 -4.98 13.74
C TRP A 44 -0.76 -3.77 14.63
N PHE A 45 -1.99 -3.49 15.04
CA PHE A 45 -2.27 -2.46 16.04
C PHE A 45 -3.46 -2.84 16.91
N ALA A 46 -3.40 -2.42 18.18
CA ALA A 46 -4.48 -2.61 19.13
C ALA A 46 -5.61 -1.64 18.81
N GLN A 47 -6.85 -2.08 19.01
CA GLN A 47 -8.01 -1.19 18.99
C GLN A 47 -8.53 -1.11 20.44
N HIS A 48 -8.29 0.02 21.10
CA HIS A 48 -8.41 0.18 22.55
C HIS A 48 -9.83 0.04 23.12
N THR A 49 -10.84 0.51 22.39
CA THR A 49 -12.22 0.59 22.87
C THR A 49 -13.13 -0.50 22.31
N VAL A 50 -12.64 -1.23 21.31
CA VAL A 50 -13.35 -2.33 20.65
C VAL A 50 -12.59 -3.63 20.90
N ASP A 51 -13.30 -4.75 20.98
CA ASP A 51 -12.69 -6.05 21.32
C ASP A 51 -12.02 -6.70 20.12
N LYS A 52 -11.05 -5.99 19.52
CA LYS A 52 -10.40 -6.36 18.26
C LYS A 52 -8.94 -5.90 18.21
N LEU A 53 -8.18 -6.61 17.39
CA LEU A 53 -6.92 -6.15 16.82
C LEU A 53 -7.14 -5.86 15.34
N ALA A 54 -6.29 -5.04 14.75
CA ALA A 54 -6.28 -4.80 13.32
C ALA A 54 -4.91 -5.14 12.72
N VAL A 55 -4.93 -5.61 11.48
CA VAL A 55 -3.75 -6.04 10.72
C VAL A 55 -3.82 -5.43 9.34
N TYR A 56 -2.85 -4.58 9.03
CA TYR A 56 -2.72 -3.95 7.73
C TYR A 56 -1.56 -4.57 6.96
N ASP A 57 -1.86 -5.08 5.76
CA ASP A 57 -0.85 -5.53 4.80
C ASP A 57 -0.56 -4.38 3.82
N PRO A 58 0.64 -3.76 3.90
CA PRO A 58 1.00 -2.63 3.05
C PRO A 58 1.25 -3.02 1.58
N HIS A 59 1.41 -4.31 1.26
CA HIS A 59 1.69 -4.78 -0.10
C HIS A 59 0.43 -4.87 -0.95
N ASN A 60 -0.68 -5.32 -0.37
CA ASN A 60 -1.97 -5.43 -1.05
C ASN A 60 -3.00 -4.37 -0.61
N GLN A 61 -2.60 -3.47 0.30
CA GLN A 61 -3.45 -2.41 0.87
C GLN A 61 -4.71 -2.96 1.57
N ASN A 62 -4.61 -4.13 2.17
CA ASN A 62 -5.72 -4.79 2.85
C ASN A 62 -5.64 -4.57 4.36
N LEU A 63 -6.77 -4.21 4.97
CA LEU A 63 -6.93 -4.12 6.42
C LEU A 63 -7.93 -5.19 6.86
N ILE A 64 -7.52 -6.05 7.78
CA ILE A 64 -8.40 -7.05 8.40
C ILE A 64 -8.45 -6.86 9.90
N GLU A 65 -9.54 -7.33 10.52
CA GLU A 65 -9.71 -7.31 11.96
C GLU A 65 -9.66 -8.73 12.53
N VAL A 66 -9.04 -8.87 13.70
CA VAL A 66 -9.00 -10.10 14.50
C VAL A 66 -9.82 -9.86 15.76
N LEU A 67 -10.90 -10.63 15.94
CA LEU A 67 -11.76 -10.53 17.12
C LEU A 67 -11.03 -11.06 18.36
N ILE A 68 -11.15 -10.33 19.47
CA ILE A 68 -10.76 -10.80 20.80
C ILE A 68 -12.03 -11.41 21.43
N PRO A 69 -12.02 -12.71 21.81
CA PRO A 69 -13.21 -13.35 22.37
C PRO A 69 -13.68 -12.77 23.71
N THR A 70 -12.77 -12.16 24.47
CA THR A 70 -13.09 -11.47 25.73
C THR A 70 -13.79 -10.15 25.43
N GLN A 71 -15.00 -9.97 25.95
CA GLN A 71 -15.69 -8.69 25.89
C GLN A 71 -15.02 -7.65 26.80
N THR A 72 -15.02 -6.39 26.37
CA THR A 72 -14.40 -5.27 27.08
C THR A 72 -12.93 -5.55 27.45
N SER A 73 -12.18 -6.17 26.53
CA SER A 73 -10.78 -6.56 26.66
C SER A 73 -9.86 -5.37 26.97
N PHE A 74 -10.11 -4.22 26.32
CA PHE A 74 -9.40 -2.96 26.52
C PHE A 74 -7.89 -3.09 26.23
N VAL A 75 -7.57 -3.71 25.10
CA VAL A 75 -6.19 -3.97 24.66
C VAL A 75 -5.51 -2.68 24.21
N GLN A 76 -4.27 -2.45 24.65
CA GLN A 76 -3.54 -1.23 24.26
C GLN A 76 -2.16 -1.50 23.70
N PHE A 77 -1.50 -2.55 24.19
CA PHE A 77 -0.11 -2.84 23.86
C PHE A 77 0.02 -4.28 23.39
N MET A 78 0.95 -4.47 22.45
CA MET A 78 1.25 -5.74 21.85
C MET A 78 2.73 -5.88 21.50
N THR A 79 3.17 -7.12 21.36
CA THR A 79 4.53 -7.43 20.94
C THR A 79 4.55 -8.70 20.09
N VAL A 80 5.66 -8.92 19.40
CA VAL A 80 5.85 -10.08 18.53
C VAL A 80 6.99 -10.93 19.09
N ASP A 81 6.77 -12.23 19.22
CA ASP A 81 7.81 -13.16 19.67
C ASP A 81 8.70 -13.66 18.50
N ASP A 82 9.72 -14.45 18.84
CA ASP A 82 10.66 -15.05 17.89
C ASP A 82 10.01 -16.06 16.92
N LYS A 83 8.83 -16.57 17.27
CA LYS A 83 8.01 -17.47 16.46
C LYS A 83 6.94 -16.72 15.67
N ASN A 84 6.97 -15.39 15.68
CA ASN A 84 6.03 -14.51 14.99
C ASN A 84 4.58 -14.63 15.50
N ASN A 85 4.40 -15.00 16.77
CA ASN A 85 3.11 -14.87 17.43
C ASN A 85 2.96 -13.45 17.98
N ILE A 86 1.76 -12.92 17.85
CA ILE A 86 1.40 -11.61 18.41
C ILE A 86 0.90 -11.84 19.83
N TRP A 87 1.53 -11.20 20.81
CA TRP A 87 1.15 -11.24 22.21
C TRP A 87 0.55 -9.90 22.60
N PHE A 88 -0.55 -9.91 23.36
CA PHE A 88 -1.22 -8.69 23.78
C PHE A 88 -1.78 -8.82 25.19
N ALA A 89 -1.90 -7.70 25.89
CA ALA A 89 -2.44 -7.64 27.23
C ALA A 89 -3.88 -7.08 27.23
N GLU A 90 -4.82 -7.84 27.80
CA GLU A 90 -6.19 -7.41 28.00
C GLU A 90 -6.31 -6.73 29.37
N GLN A 91 -6.19 -5.39 29.41
CA GLN A 91 -6.13 -4.65 30.67
C GLN A 91 -7.35 -4.90 31.56
N ARG A 92 -8.56 -4.89 30.97
CA ARG A 92 -9.81 -5.12 31.72
C ARG A 92 -10.16 -6.60 31.80
N GLY A 93 -9.76 -7.38 30.80
CA GLY A 93 -9.92 -8.84 30.81
C GLY A 93 -9.05 -9.57 31.84
N SER A 94 -8.00 -8.90 32.36
CA SER A 94 -6.99 -9.50 33.26
C SER A 94 -6.36 -10.77 32.66
N LYS A 95 -6.07 -10.73 31.36
CA LYS A 95 -5.58 -11.86 30.56
C LYS A 95 -4.42 -11.41 29.67
N ILE A 96 -3.62 -12.39 29.26
CA ILE A 96 -2.68 -12.25 28.15
C ILE A 96 -3.20 -13.13 27.01
N GLY A 97 -3.39 -12.52 25.85
CA GLY A 97 -3.83 -13.19 24.64
C GLY A 97 -2.67 -13.41 23.67
N THR A 98 -2.85 -14.36 22.75
CA THR A 98 -1.91 -14.60 21.66
C THR A 98 -2.63 -14.89 20.36
N VAL A 99 -2.11 -14.35 19.25
CA VAL A 99 -2.53 -14.68 17.88
C VAL A 99 -1.38 -15.37 17.18
N LYS A 100 -1.65 -16.56 16.64
CA LYS A 100 -0.69 -17.31 15.82
C LYS A 100 -0.94 -17.02 14.36
N ILE A 101 0.08 -16.53 13.68
CA ILE A 101 0.02 -16.29 12.23
C ILE A 101 0.33 -17.60 11.53
N THR A 102 -0.61 -18.09 10.71
CA THR A 102 -0.43 -19.30 9.90
C THR A 102 -0.52 -18.93 8.43
N GLU A 103 0.51 -19.24 7.67
CA GLU A 103 0.45 -19.22 6.21
C GLU A 103 -0.25 -20.51 5.77
N LEU A 104 -1.56 -20.44 5.54
CA LEU A 104 -2.17 -21.49 4.74
C LEU A 104 -1.76 -21.22 3.29
N PRO A 105 -1.17 -22.19 2.56
CA PRO A 105 -1.01 -22.04 1.13
C PRO A 105 -2.40 -21.81 0.57
N ARG A 106 -2.64 -20.59 0.08
CA ARG A 106 -3.90 -20.23 -0.57
C ARG A 106 -3.92 -21.05 -1.85
N SER A 107 -4.53 -22.23 -1.82
CA SER A 107 -4.90 -22.96 -3.03
C SER A 107 -5.69 -21.97 -3.87
N GLY A 108 -5.09 -21.49 -4.95
CA GLY A 108 -5.56 -20.32 -5.67
C GLY A 108 -6.98 -20.50 -6.17
N ILE A 109 -7.95 -19.94 -5.45
CA ILE A 109 -9.14 -19.44 -6.11
C ILE A 109 -8.63 -18.21 -6.85
N ILE A 110 -8.56 -18.29 -8.17
CA ILE A 110 -8.34 -17.14 -9.04
C ILE A 110 -9.57 -16.25 -8.81
N SER A 111 -9.46 -15.30 -7.89
CA SER A 111 -10.31 -14.11 -7.92
C SER A 111 -9.91 -13.37 -9.19
N ILE A 112 -10.75 -13.44 -10.21
CA ILE A 112 -10.66 -12.53 -11.35
C ILE A 112 -10.89 -11.15 -10.74
N ASP A 113 -9.79 -10.44 -10.49
CA ASP A 113 -9.80 -9.08 -9.97
C ASP A 113 -10.52 -8.21 -11.02
N GLU A 114 -11.76 -7.81 -10.76
CA GLU A 114 -12.52 -6.83 -11.57
C GLU A 114 -11.92 -5.42 -11.42
N LYS A 115 -10.60 -5.29 -11.25
CA LYS A 115 -9.92 -4.01 -11.42
C LYS A 115 -10.02 -3.66 -12.90
N GLY A 116 -10.99 -2.81 -13.20
CA GLY A 116 -11.11 -2.15 -14.49
C GLY A 116 -9.74 -1.63 -14.94
N PHE A 117 -9.49 -1.72 -16.23
CA PHE A 117 -8.24 -1.33 -16.86
C PHE A 117 -7.86 0.13 -16.48
N GLU A 118 -6.98 0.29 -15.50
CA GLU A 118 -6.49 1.60 -15.04
C GLU A 118 -5.19 1.92 -15.78
N LEU A 119 -5.29 2.60 -16.92
CA LEU A 119 -4.13 3.10 -17.64
C LEU A 119 -3.49 4.25 -16.87
N LYS A 120 -2.23 4.10 -16.46
CA LYS A 120 -1.49 5.23 -15.88
C LYS A 120 -1.19 6.26 -16.96
N TYR A 121 -1.34 7.54 -16.63
CA TYR A 121 -1.05 8.67 -17.54
C TYR A 121 0.33 8.53 -18.23
N THR A 122 1.34 8.09 -17.48
CA THR A 122 2.71 7.91 -17.96
C THR A 122 2.85 6.79 -19.00
N GLU A 123 2.02 5.76 -18.96
CA GLU A 123 2.07 4.61 -19.89
C GLU A 123 1.58 4.98 -21.29
N ILE A 124 0.68 5.95 -21.42
CA ILE A 124 0.22 6.46 -22.72
C ILE A 124 1.14 7.56 -23.24
N VAL A 125 1.54 8.47 -22.34
CA VAL A 125 2.22 9.70 -22.75
C VAL A 125 3.69 9.46 -23.13
N SER A 126 4.39 8.53 -22.47
CA SER A 126 5.81 8.29 -22.76
C SER A 126 6.05 7.70 -24.16
N PRO A 127 5.30 6.68 -24.62
CA PRO A 127 5.40 6.19 -26.00
C PRO A 127 4.99 7.26 -27.02
N LEU A 128 3.95 8.05 -26.73
CA LEU A 128 3.46 9.08 -27.65
C LEU A 128 4.49 10.20 -27.88
N ILE A 129 5.12 10.69 -26.80
CA ILE A 129 6.19 11.69 -26.89
C ILE A 129 7.37 11.12 -27.67
N SER A 130 7.76 9.88 -27.38
CA SER A 130 8.86 9.20 -28.09
C SER A 130 8.58 9.08 -29.59
N LEU A 131 7.36 8.70 -29.97
CA LEU A 131 6.93 8.66 -31.37
C LEU A 131 6.97 10.05 -32.02
N GLY A 132 6.57 11.10 -31.31
CA GLY A 132 6.66 12.48 -31.79
C GLY A 132 8.10 12.93 -32.08
N ILE A 133 9.04 12.58 -31.20
CA ILE A 133 10.48 12.88 -31.39
C ILE A 133 11.04 12.12 -32.59
N ILE A 134 10.69 10.84 -32.75
CA ILE A 134 11.14 10.02 -33.89
C ILE A 134 10.59 10.59 -35.20
N ALA A 135 9.29 10.91 -35.24
CA ALA A 135 8.64 11.46 -36.42
C ALA A 135 9.27 12.81 -36.83
N THR A 136 9.41 13.74 -35.89
CA THR A 136 10.03 15.05 -36.16
C THR A 136 11.48 14.92 -36.65
N SER A 137 12.26 14.01 -36.07
CA SER A 137 13.62 13.71 -36.52
C SER A 137 13.65 13.18 -37.96
N LEU A 138 12.76 12.27 -38.32
CA LEU A 138 12.66 11.73 -39.68
C LEU A 138 12.24 12.80 -40.70
N PHE A 139 11.27 13.65 -40.37
CA PHE A 139 10.87 14.77 -41.23
C PHE A 139 12.01 15.76 -41.45
N PHE A 140 12.79 16.06 -40.42
CA PHE A 140 13.96 16.93 -40.54
C PHE A 140 15.01 16.32 -41.47
N VAL A 141 15.37 15.04 -41.27
CA VAL A 141 16.33 14.34 -42.13
C VAL A 141 15.85 14.31 -43.59
N LYS A 142 14.58 14.02 -43.81
CA LYS A 142 13.97 14.05 -45.15
C LYS A 142 14.04 15.45 -45.76
N SER A 143 13.66 16.49 -45.02
CA SER A 143 13.69 17.89 -45.48
C SER A 143 15.10 18.31 -45.91
N VAL A 144 16.12 17.99 -45.12
CA VAL A 144 17.52 18.29 -45.45
C VAL A 144 17.97 17.52 -46.71
N LYS A 145 17.60 16.25 -46.84
CA LYS A 145 17.94 15.43 -48.00
C LYS A 145 17.26 15.92 -49.29
N ASP A 146 15.98 16.27 -49.20
CA ASP A 146 15.20 16.79 -50.32
C ASP A 146 15.75 18.16 -50.77
N LYS A 147 16.11 19.04 -49.83
CA LYS A 147 16.79 20.31 -50.14
C LYS A 147 18.09 20.10 -50.90
N ARG A 148 19.00 19.25 -50.39
CA ARG A 148 20.28 18.95 -51.07
C ARG A 148 20.09 18.39 -52.47
N ARG A 149 19.08 17.54 -52.67
CA ARG A 149 18.74 16.99 -53.98
C ARG A 149 18.27 18.08 -54.94
N ILE A 150 17.38 18.97 -54.50
CA ILE A 150 16.89 20.08 -55.33
C ILE A 150 18.03 21.03 -55.70
N ASP A 151 18.88 21.42 -54.74
CA ASP A 151 20.02 22.29 -54.99
C ASP A 151 20.97 21.69 -56.06
N SER A 152 21.23 20.38 -56.00
CA SER A 152 22.06 19.67 -56.99
C SER A 152 21.47 19.63 -58.41
N LEU A 153 20.14 19.69 -58.54
CA LEU A 153 19.45 19.70 -59.83
C LEU A 153 19.43 21.10 -60.47
N ILE A 154 19.50 22.15 -59.66
CA ILE A 154 19.46 23.55 -60.12
C ILE A 154 20.89 24.06 -60.43
N SER A 155 21.92 23.52 -59.78
CA SER A 155 23.32 23.91 -60.00
C SER A 155 24.00 23.20 -61.18
N SER A 156 23.28 22.40 -61.97
CA SER A 156 23.79 21.58 -63.07
C SER A 156 23.19 22.00 -64.41
#